data_AF-A0A5C7LNB3-F1
#
_entry.id   AF-A0A5C7LNB3-F1
#
_cell.length_a   1.000
_cell.length_b   1.000
_cell.length_c   1.000
_cell.angle_alpha   90.00
_cell.angle_beta   90.00
_cell.angle_gamma   90.00
#
_symmetry.space_group_name_H-M   'P 1'
#
loop_
_entity.id
_entity.type
_entity.pdbx_description
1 polymer ?
#
loop_
_entity_poly.entity_id
_entity_poly.type
_entity_poly.pdbx_seq_one_letter_code
_entity_poly.pdbx_strand_id
1 'polypeptide(L)'
;MKAFEHKPSRLNEFYCSENCFHQAGREERKCVTCARVFTTKKASRNIRCSRKCQFVDQSNGTIKLHLNGRTGYRSDLGSVHYFKSALEADFARLMEFWHIPFEYESKTFETAKGAYTPDFYLPEAKLYVELKGVENDGKSYSKMMRKNLSSHSELGVDIIVLTQKELIQFFKNATLWHTIPNLEQRNYKKTAHLVKKHENQAASTNHTATANSID
;
A
#
# COMPACT_ATOMS: atom_id res chain seq x y z
N MET A 1 -25.59 -29.79 -16.50
CA MET A 1 -24.73 -28.73 -17.07
C MET A 1 -25.26 -27.38 -16.59
N LYS A 2 -24.52 -26.66 -15.72
CA LYS A 2 -24.93 -25.31 -15.32
C LYS A 2 -24.54 -24.35 -16.44
N ALA A 3 -25.52 -23.65 -17.01
CA ALA A 3 -25.27 -22.59 -17.96
C ALA A 3 -24.37 -21.54 -17.29
N PHE A 4 -23.23 -21.23 -17.92
CA PHE A 4 -22.43 -20.07 -17.54
C PHE A 4 -23.22 -18.83 -17.93
N GLU A 5 -23.91 -18.22 -16.97
CA GLU A 5 -24.46 -16.87 -17.16
C GLU A 5 -23.31 -15.92 -17.49
N HIS A 6 -23.35 -15.39 -18.72
CA HIS A 6 -22.38 -14.42 -19.18
C HIS A 6 -22.62 -13.13 -18.40
N LYS A 7 -21.79 -12.89 -17.36
CA LYS A 7 -21.83 -11.61 -16.64
C LYS A 7 -21.66 -10.49 -17.67
N PRO A 8 -22.59 -9.52 -17.74
CA PRO A 8 -22.46 -8.41 -18.67
C PRO A 8 -21.12 -7.71 -18.41
N SER A 9 -20.42 -7.36 -19.48
CA SER A 9 -19.25 -6.50 -19.37
C SER A 9 -19.68 -5.19 -18.70
N ARG A 10 -18.81 -4.57 -17.88
CA ARG A 10 -19.15 -3.30 -17.20
C ARG A 10 -19.53 -2.16 -18.14
N LEU A 11 -19.24 -2.29 -19.45
CA LEU A 11 -19.73 -1.39 -20.49
C LEU A 11 -21.26 -1.37 -20.56
N ASN A 12 -21.89 -2.54 -20.41
CA ASN A 12 -23.34 -2.72 -20.52
C ASN A 12 -24.11 -2.24 -19.28
N GLU A 13 -23.44 -1.88 -18.18
CA GLU A 13 -24.10 -1.27 -16.99
C GLU A 13 -24.51 0.19 -17.24
N PHE A 14 -23.80 0.91 -18.12
CA PHE A 14 -24.01 2.35 -18.34
C PHE A 14 -24.27 2.73 -19.80
N TYR A 15 -23.94 1.84 -20.75
CA TYR A 15 -24.03 2.12 -22.17
C TYR A 15 -24.69 0.95 -22.89
N CYS A 16 -25.57 1.26 -23.86
CA CYS A 16 -26.26 0.24 -24.65
C CYS A 16 -25.35 -0.50 -25.64
N SER A 17 -24.14 0.03 -25.88
CA SER A 17 -23.12 -0.57 -26.74
C SER A 17 -21.74 0.03 -26.46
N GLU A 18 -20.69 -0.64 -26.92
CA GLU A 18 -19.33 -0.11 -26.90
C GLU A 18 -19.20 1.18 -27.73
N ASN A 19 -19.93 1.27 -28.85
CA ASN A 19 -19.99 2.49 -29.66
C ASN A 19 -20.56 3.67 -28.85
N CYS A 20 -21.64 3.44 -28.09
CA CYS A 20 -22.23 4.45 -27.22
C CYS A 20 -21.24 4.92 -26.13
N PHE A 21 -20.44 4.00 -25.57
CA PHE A 21 -19.37 4.36 -24.62
C PHE A 21 -18.29 5.24 -25.26
N HIS A 22 -17.90 4.98 -26.50
CA HIS A 22 -16.93 5.81 -27.22
C HIS A 22 -17.51 7.19 -27.58
N GLN A 23 -18.80 7.26 -27.90
CA GLN A 23 -19.51 8.50 -28.24
C GLN A 23 -19.86 9.37 -27.02
N ALA A 24 -19.89 8.81 -25.81
CA ALA A 24 -20.24 9.52 -24.57
C ALA A 24 -19.31 10.72 -24.23
N GLY A 25 -18.18 10.82 -24.91
CA GLY A 25 -17.26 11.94 -24.79
C GLY A 25 -16.44 11.92 -23.50
N ARG A 26 -15.84 13.06 -23.21
CA ARG A 26 -14.95 13.25 -22.06
C ARG A 26 -15.47 14.38 -21.18
N GLU A 27 -15.01 14.39 -19.94
CA GLU A 27 -15.27 15.45 -18.98
C GLU A 27 -14.02 15.78 -18.17
N GLU A 28 -13.98 16.98 -17.63
CA GLU A 28 -12.95 17.40 -16.70
C GLU A 28 -13.32 17.01 -15.27
N ARG A 29 -12.33 16.51 -14.52
CA ARG A 29 -12.47 16.19 -13.09
C ARG A 29 -11.29 16.75 -12.33
N LYS A 30 -11.50 17.05 -11.05
CA LYS A 30 -10.44 17.40 -10.11
C LYS A 30 -9.88 16.13 -9.46
N CYS A 31 -8.57 15.94 -9.50
CA CYS A 31 -7.92 14.80 -8.85
C CYS A 31 -8.07 14.88 -7.34
N VAL A 32 -8.55 13.81 -6.70
CA VAL A 32 -8.71 13.78 -5.22
C VAL A 32 -7.38 13.84 -4.46
N THR A 33 -6.28 13.37 -5.07
CA THR A 33 -4.95 13.34 -4.44
C THR A 33 -4.19 14.66 -4.56
N CYS A 34 -4.14 15.26 -5.76
CA CYS A 34 -3.27 16.40 -6.06
C CYS A 34 -4.01 17.66 -6.53
N ALA A 35 -5.34 17.65 -6.51
CA ALA A 35 -6.20 18.75 -6.95
C ALA A 35 -6.05 19.19 -8.42
N ARG A 36 -5.16 18.57 -9.22
CA ARG A 36 -5.00 18.86 -10.65
C ARG A 36 -6.27 18.50 -11.43
N VAL A 37 -6.69 19.39 -12.32
CA VAL A 37 -7.76 19.13 -13.29
C VAL A 37 -7.25 18.20 -14.39
N PHE A 38 -8.01 17.16 -14.71
CA PHE A 38 -7.69 16.20 -15.77
C PHE A 38 -8.93 15.75 -16.52
N THR A 39 -8.75 15.41 -17.79
CA THR A 39 -9.83 14.98 -18.66
C THR A 39 -9.95 13.45 -18.68
N THR A 40 -11.13 12.91 -18.43
CA THR A 40 -11.40 11.45 -18.46
C THR A 40 -12.68 11.14 -19.24
N LYS A 41 -12.88 9.88 -19.63
CA LYS A 41 -14.17 9.45 -20.20
C LYS A 41 -15.26 9.61 -19.14
N LYS A 42 -16.45 10.10 -19.51
CA LYS A 42 -17.58 10.26 -18.56
C LYS A 42 -17.92 8.95 -17.84
N ALA A 43 -17.86 7.85 -18.58
CA ALA A 43 -18.02 6.47 -18.09
C ALA A 43 -17.03 6.03 -17.00
N SER A 44 -15.85 6.64 -16.98
CA SER A 44 -14.76 6.21 -16.10
C SER A 44 -15.14 6.49 -14.66
N ARG A 45 -14.82 5.59 -13.72
CA ARG A 45 -14.86 5.89 -12.28
C ARG A 45 -13.52 6.43 -11.75
N ASN A 46 -12.57 6.70 -12.65
CA ASN A 46 -11.27 7.21 -12.24
C ASN A 46 -11.39 8.66 -11.72
N ILE A 47 -10.99 8.85 -10.48
CA ILE A 47 -10.97 10.14 -9.78
C ILE A 47 -9.54 10.69 -9.62
N ARG A 48 -8.56 10.05 -10.28
CA ARG A 48 -7.14 10.38 -10.17
C ARG A 48 -6.56 10.73 -11.54
N CYS A 49 -5.78 11.81 -11.58
CA CYS A 49 -5.19 12.30 -12.82
C CYS A 49 -4.08 11.39 -13.37
N SER A 50 -3.47 10.57 -12.52
CA SER A 50 -2.35 9.72 -12.90
C SER A 50 -2.25 8.47 -12.03
N ARG A 51 -1.48 7.49 -12.51
CA ARG A 51 -1.12 6.30 -11.72
C ARG A 51 -0.29 6.67 -10.49
N LYS A 52 0.55 7.69 -10.57
CA LYS A 52 1.31 8.23 -9.43
C LYS A 52 0.39 8.67 -8.29
N CYS A 53 -0.67 9.44 -8.59
CA CYS A 53 -1.66 9.82 -7.58
C CYS A 53 -2.40 8.61 -6.99
N GLN A 54 -2.62 7.56 -7.79
CA GLN A 54 -3.17 6.32 -7.25
C GLN A 54 -2.23 5.63 -6.28
N PHE A 55 -0.94 5.60 -6.56
CA PHE A 55 0.05 5.03 -5.64
C PHE A 55 0.15 5.81 -4.34
N VAL A 56 0.13 7.15 -4.39
CA VAL A 56 0.07 7.99 -3.18
C VAL A 56 -1.13 7.62 -2.30
N ASP A 57 -2.32 7.51 -2.90
CA ASP A 57 -3.53 7.15 -2.15
C ASP A 57 -3.47 5.73 -1.57
N GLN A 58 -2.80 4.81 -2.27
CA GLN A 58 -2.56 3.44 -1.78
C GLN A 58 -1.59 3.42 -0.60
N SER A 59 -0.48 4.15 -0.68
CA SER A 59 0.52 4.30 0.38
C SER A 59 -0.04 4.98 1.61
N ASN A 60 -0.92 5.97 1.42
CA ASN A 60 -1.61 6.65 2.52
C ASN A 60 -2.84 5.86 3.02
N GLY A 61 -3.14 4.69 2.46
CA GLY A 61 -4.29 3.89 2.89
C GLY A 61 -5.64 4.57 2.72
N THR A 62 -5.76 5.57 1.84
CA THR A 62 -7.00 6.31 1.52
C THR A 62 -7.90 5.57 0.54
N ILE A 63 -7.42 4.42 0.03
CA ILE A 63 -8.24 3.47 -0.70
C ILE A 63 -8.08 2.06 -0.16
N LYS A 64 -9.14 1.27 -0.33
CA LYS A 64 -9.11 -0.16 -0.04
C LYS A 64 -8.08 -0.87 -0.93
N LEU A 65 -7.12 -1.51 -0.29
CA LEU A 65 -6.15 -2.40 -0.94
C LEU A 65 -6.67 -3.84 -0.91
N HIS A 66 -6.47 -4.57 -2.01
CA HIS A 66 -6.78 -6.00 -2.10
C HIS A 66 -5.49 -6.81 -1.88
N LEU A 67 -4.95 -6.75 -0.67
CA LEU A 67 -3.74 -7.47 -0.29
C LEU A 67 -4.08 -8.65 0.63
N ASN A 68 -3.33 -9.74 0.46
CA ASN A 68 -3.40 -10.88 1.36
C ASN A 68 -2.50 -10.59 2.57
N GLY A 69 -3.10 -10.13 3.67
CA GLY A 69 -2.37 -9.75 4.87
C GLY A 69 -3.13 -8.73 5.71
N ARG A 70 -2.49 -8.26 6.79
CA ARG A 70 -3.06 -7.22 7.65
C ARG A 70 -2.47 -5.87 7.31
N THR A 71 -3.24 -5.13 6.51
CA THR A 71 -3.00 -3.74 6.20
C THR A 71 -3.64 -2.83 7.24
N GLY A 72 -3.10 -1.62 7.41
CA GLY A 72 -3.69 -0.61 8.28
C GLY A 72 -2.68 0.26 9.01
N TYR A 73 -3.21 1.31 9.65
CA TYR A 73 -2.49 2.06 10.65
C TYR A 73 -2.36 1.27 11.94
N ARG A 74 -1.30 1.51 12.70
CA ARG A 74 -1.08 0.90 14.02
C ARG A 74 -1.14 1.97 15.10
N SER A 75 -2.01 1.78 16.08
CA SER A 75 -2.19 2.76 17.17
C SER A 75 -0.94 2.91 18.03
N ASP A 76 -0.17 1.83 18.21
CA ASP A 76 1.10 1.84 18.96
C ASP A 76 2.26 2.49 18.18
N LEU A 77 2.11 2.72 16.87
CA LEU A 77 3.08 3.44 16.02
C LEU A 77 2.54 4.84 15.64
N GLY A 78 1.74 5.44 16.51
CA GLY A 78 1.19 6.79 16.33
C GLY A 78 0.15 6.92 15.19
N SER A 79 -0.18 5.85 14.48
CA SER A 79 -1.02 5.88 13.28
C SER A 79 -0.50 6.82 12.17
N VAL A 80 0.83 6.95 12.05
CA VAL A 80 1.47 7.83 11.05
C VAL A 80 1.48 7.20 9.66
N HIS A 81 1.79 5.90 9.57
CA HIS A 81 1.92 5.18 8.29
C HIS A 81 0.87 4.09 8.12
N TYR A 82 0.40 3.90 6.88
CA TYR A 82 -0.47 2.79 6.51
C TYR A 82 0.37 1.60 6.02
N PHE A 83 0.71 0.70 6.93
CA PHE A 83 1.50 -0.49 6.58
C PHE A 83 0.67 -1.47 5.74
N LYS A 84 1.31 -2.06 4.73
CA LYS A 84 0.72 -3.03 3.80
C LYS A 84 0.87 -4.47 4.30
N SER A 85 1.67 -4.68 5.35
CA SER A 85 1.80 -5.98 6.01
C SER A 85 2.11 -5.86 7.50
N ALA A 86 1.93 -6.97 8.22
CA ALA A 86 2.38 -7.11 9.61
C ALA A 86 3.91 -7.14 9.73
N LEU A 87 4.62 -7.51 8.66
CA LEU A 87 6.07 -7.54 8.63
C LEU A 87 6.64 -6.12 8.62
N GLU A 88 6.07 -5.23 7.80
CA GLU A 88 6.41 -3.81 7.79
C GLU A 88 6.14 -3.14 9.15
N ALA A 89 4.99 -3.43 9.77
CA ALA A 89 4.68 -2.89 11.09
C ALA A 89 5.69 -3.36 12.17
N ASP A 90 6.14 -4.61 12.12
CA ASP A 90 7.14 -5.12 13.07
C ASP A 90 8.54 -4.54 12.81
N PHE A 91 8.90 -4.27 11.56
CA PHE A 91 10.13 -3.54 11.24
C PHE A 91 10.09 -2.10 11.77
N ALA A 92 8.98 -1.40 11.60
CA ALA A 92 8.80 -0.07 12.19
C ALA A 92 8.91 -0.08 13.72
N ARG A 93 8.34 -1.09 14.41
CA ARG A 93 8.52 -1.28 15.86
C ARG A 93 9.97 -1.46 16.27
N LEU A 94 10.78 -2.14 15.46
CA LEU A 94 12.22 -2.27 15.69
C LEU A 94 12.93 -0.92 15.60
N MET A 95 12.63 -0.15 14.57
CA MET A 95 13.22 1.18 14.37
C MET A 95 12.85 2.12 15.51
N GLU A 96 11.58 2.17 15.92
CA GLU A 96 11.11 2.94 17.08
C GLU A 96 11.80 2.50 18.38
N PHE A 97 11.93 1.18 18.60
CA PHE A 97 12.57 0.63 19.79
C PHE A 97 14.04 1.04 19.92
N TRP A 98 14.76 1.19 18.80
CA TRP A 98 16.14 1.64 18.77
C TRP A 98 16.33 3.11 18.48
N HIS A 99 15.24 3.86 18.35
CA HIS A 99 15.27 5.27 17.97
C HIS A 99 16.05 5.52 16.67
N ILE A 100 15.95 4.58 15.71
CA ILE A 100 16.54 4.72 14.38
C ILE A 100 15.54 5.45 13.48
N PRO A 101 15.89 6.62 12.93
CA PRO A 101 15.02 7.32 11.99
C PRO A 101 14.80 6.49 10.72
N PHE A 102 13.54 6.43 10.27
CA PHE A 102 13.19 5.79 9.01
C PHE A 102 12.13 6.60 8.26
N GLU A 103 12.07 6.39 6.95
CA GLU A 103 10.98 6.90 6.12
C GLU A 103 10.28 5.71 5.45
N TYR A 104 8.97 5.60 5.60
CA TYR A 104 8.16 4.55 4.98
C TYR A 104 7.75 4.95 3.55
N GLU A 105 8.03 4.08 2.57
CA GLU A 105 7.69 4.27 1.15
C GLU A 105 8.09 5.64 0.57
N SER A 106 9.24 6.19 0.98
CA SER A 106 9.59 7.59 0.72
C SER A 106 9.88 7.93 -0.74
N LYS A 107 10.34 6.94 -1.52
CA LYS A 107 10.72 7.15 -2.92
C LYS A 107 10.29 6.01 -3.82
N THR A 108 9.62 6.37 -4.91
CA THR A 108 9.37 5.49 -6.05
C THR A 108 10.45 5.68 -7.10
N PHE A 109 11.06 4.59 -7.53
CA PHE A 109 11.98 4.50 -8.65
C PHE A 109 11.25 4.02 -9.91
N GLU A 110 11.60 4.60 -11.05
CA GLU A 110 11.18 4.07 -12.35
C GLU A 110 12.18 2.99 -12.78
N THR A 111 11.70 1.81 -13.13
CA THR A 111 12.53 0.68 -13.58
C THR A 111 12.07 0.21 -14.96
N ALA A 112 12.89 -0.58 -15.65
CA ALA A 112 12.48 -1.20 -16.93
C ALA A 112 11.21 -2.06 -16.82
N LYS A 113 10.85 -2.52 -15.61
CA LYS A 113 9.67 -3.34 -15.33
C LYS A 113 8.50 -2.56 -14.72
N GLY A 114 8.65 -1.24 -14.57
CA GLY A 114 7.67 -0.34 -13.98
C GLY A 114 8.14 0.33 -12.69
N ALA A 115 7.21 1.01 -12.03
CA ALA A 115 7.47 1.71 -10.77
C ALA A 115 7.75 0.74 -9.61
N TYR A 116 8.79 1.02 -8.83
CA TYR A 116 9.20 0.27 -7.66
C TYR A 116 9.40 1.21 -6.47
N THR A 117 8.79 0.91 -5.33
CA THR A 117 8.94 1.66 -4.08
C THR A 117 9.42 0.69 -3.01
N PRO A 118 10.65 0.84 -2.49
CA PRO A 118 11.09 0.09 -1.33
C PRO A 118 10.23 0.41 -0.10
N ASP A 119 10.08 -0.56 0.80
CA ASP A 119 9.23 -0.40 1.99
C ASP A 119 9.78 0.69 2.94
N PHE A 120 11.09 0.73 3.18
CA PHE A 120 11.72 1.68 4.09
C PHE A 120 12.99 2.30 3.51
N TYR A 121 13.29 3.52 3.97
CA TYR A 121 14.58 4.18 3.81
C TYR A 121 15.14 4.55 5.18
N LEU A 122 16.43 4.27 5.40
CA LEU A 122 17.18 4.63 6.60
C LEU A 122 18.15 5.75 6.23
N PRO A 123 17.83 7.02 6.54
CA PRO A 123 18.59 8.17 6.04
C PRO A 123 20.05 8.19 6.48
N GLU A 124 20.33 7.81 7.74
CA GLU A 124 21.68 7.80 8.30
C GLU A 124 22.61 6.82 7.58
N ALA A 125 22.08 5.64 7.23
CA ALA A 125 22.81 4.61 6.50
C ALA A 125 22.75 4.78 4.98
N LYS A 126 21.94 5.75 4.48
CA LYS A 126 21.58 5.90 3.06
C LYS A 126 21.10 4.60 2.42
N LEU A 127 20.36 3.81 3.19
CA LEU A 127 20.03 2.43 2.86
C LEU A 127 18.53 2.26 2.72
N TYR A 128 18.10 1.64 1.62
CA TYR A 128 16.74 1.16 1.46
C TYR A 128 16.59 -0.27 1.99
N VAL A 129 15.41 -0.58 2.52
CA VAL A 129 15.06 -1.92 3.03
C VAL A 129 13.77 -2.37 2.36
N GLU A 130 13.83 -3.53 1.72
CA GLU A 130 12.69 -4.23 1.13
C GLU A 130 12.35 -5.45 1.99
N LEU A 131 11.09 -5.60 2.41
CA LEU A 131 10.63 -6.71 3.23
C LEU A 131 9.93 -7.77 2.38
N LYS A 132 10.17 -9.06 2.69
CA LYS A 132 9.54 -10.18 1.97
C LYS A 132 9.02 -11.27 2.90
N GLY A 133 7.75 -11.64 2.73
CA GLY A 133 7.13 -12.73 3.50
C GLY A 133 7.56 -14.15 3.12
N VAL A 134 8.29 -14.35 2.01
CA VAL A 134 8.57 -15.69 1.45
C VAL A 134 10.08 -15.91 1.34
N GLU A 135 10.53 -17.10 1.74
CA GLU A 135 11.91 -17.55 1.51
C GLU A 135 12.14 -18.00 0.07
N ASN A 136 13.40 -17.98 -0.36
CA ASN A 136 13.81 -18.58 -1.61
C ASN A 136 13.81 -20.12 -1.53
N ASP A 137 12.64 -20.73 -1.60
CA ASP A 137 12.45 -22.18 -1.59
C ASP A 137 12.51 -22.82 -3.00
N GLY A 138 13.02 -22.07 -4.00
CA GLY A 138 13.11 -22.52 -5.38
C GLY A 138 11.78 -22.59 -6.14
N LYS A 139 10.63 -22.36 -5.48
CA LYS A 139 9.31 -22.39 -6.12
C LYS A 139 9.10 -21.19 -7.05
N SER A 140 8.30 -21.40 -8.09
CA SER A 140 7.96 -20.39 -9.10
C SER A 140 7.42 -19.09 -8.47
N TYR A 141 6.63 -19.20 -7.41
CA TYR A 141 6.09 -18.06 -6.66
C TYR A 141 7.19 -17.20 -6.01
N SER A 142 8.15 -17.84 -5.35
CA SER A 142 9.29 -17.19 -4.69
C SER A 142 10.27 -16.59 -5.70
N LYS A 143 10.36 -17.13 -6.93
CA LYS A 143 11.09 -16.50 -8.05
C LYS A 143 10.35 -15.30 -8.62
N MET A 144 9.02 -15.39 -8.79
CA MET A 144 8.18 -14.29 -9.28
C MET A 144 8.21 -13.09 -8.34
N MET A 145 8.13 -13.31 -7.02
CA MET A 145 8.19 -12.26 -6.00
C MET A 145 9.55 -11.54 -5.90
N ARG A 146 10.57 -12.06 -6.60
CA ARG A 146 11.90 -11.47 -6.70
C ARG A 146 12.25 -10.95 -8.08
N LYS A 147 11.32 -10.96 -9.05
CA LYS A 147 11.58 -10.37 -10.38
C LYS A 147 11.91 -8.87 -10.32
N ASN A 148 11.45 -8.16 -9.29
CA ASN A 148 11.76 -6.75 -9.10
C ASN A 148 13.15 -6.53 -8.46
N LEU A 149 13.62 -7.49 -7.66
CA LEU A 149 14.89 -7.46 -6.94
C LEU A 149 16.13 -7.44 -7.84
N SER A 150 16.10 -8.15 -8.97
CA SER A 150 17.19 -8.09 -9.94
C SER A 150 17.33 -6.72 -10.61
N SER A 151 16.31 -5.88 -10.51
CA SER A 151 16.33 -4.51 -11.03
C SER A 151 16.91 -3.52 -10.00
N HIS A 152 17.22 -3.94 -8.77
CA HIS A 152 17.75 -3.05 -7.73
C HIS A 152 19.17 -2.55 -8.07
N SER A 153 20.00 -3.38 -8.69
CA SER A 153 21.34 -2.98 -9.12
C SER A 153 21.32 -1.88 -10.19
N GLU A 154 20.22 -1.73 -10.92
CA GLU A 154 20.05 -0.70 -11.94
C GLU A 154 19.70 0.68 -11.34
N LEU A 155 19.36 0.73 -10.04
CA LEU A 155 18.86 1.95 -9.40
C LEU A 155 19.96 2.86 -8.85
N GLY A 156 21.19 2.36 -8.76
CA GLY A 156 22.33 3.11 -8.19
C GLY A 156 22.14 3.48 -6.71
N VAL A 157 21.35 2.68 -5.97
CA VAL A 157 21.12 2.85 -4.53
C VAL A 157 21.35 1.54 -3.80
N ASP A 158 21.74 1.64 -2.53
CA ASP A 158 21.88 0.49 -1.67
C ASP A 158 20.49 0.04 -1.19
N ILE A 159 20.14 -1.20 -1.51
CA ILE A 159 18.90 -1.85 -1.06
C ILE A 159 19.27 -3.20 -0.45
N ILE A 160 18.91 -3.40 0.82
CA ILE A 160 18.89 -4.73 1.43
C ILE A 160 17.48 -5.31 1.42
N VAL A 161 17.43 -6.62 1.52
CA VAL A 161 16.21 -7.40 1.41
C VAL A 161 16.14 -8.26 2.65
N LEU A 162 15.12 -8.02 3.47
CA LEU A 162 14.94 -8.77 4.70
C LEU A 162 13.68 -9.61 4.59
N THR A 163 13.89 -10.93 4.61
CA THR A 163 12.78 -11.87 4.67
C THR A 163 12.17 -11.89 6.07
N GLN A 164 10.91 -12.32 6.15
CA GLN A 164 10.22 -12.55 7.41
C GLN A 164 11.00 -13.49 8.34
N LYS A 165 11.61 -14.54 7.79
CA LYS A 165 12.43 -15.47 8.57
C LYS A 165 13.68 -14.79 9.12
N GLU A 166 14.41 -14.02 8.31
CA GLU A 166 15.60 -13.28 8.76
C GLU A 166 15.25 -12.28 9.87
N LEU A 167 14.17 -11.50 9.70
CA LEU A 167 13.76 -10.54 10.71
C LEU A 167 13.31 -11.22 12.02
N ILE A 168 12.56 -12.33 11.93
CA ILE A 168 12.16 -13.10 13.12
C ILE A 168 13.39 -13.71 13.81
N GLN A 169 14.34 -14.25 13.04
CA GLN A 169 15.56 -14.83 13.60
C GLN A 169 16.41 -13.76 14.28
N PHE A 170 16.51 -12.58 13.67
CA PHE A 170 17.16 -11.42 14.25
C PHE A 170 16.53 -11.03 15.59
N PHE A 171 15.20 -10.91 15.65
CA PHE A 171 14.52 -10.61 16.92
C PHE A 171 14.84 -11.63 18.01
N LYS A 172 14.88 -12.92 17.67
CA LYS A 172 15.20 -13.98 18.63
C LYS A 172 16.64 -13.90 19.10
N ASN A 173 17.60 -13.76 18.18
CA ASN A 173 19.02 -13.74 18.47
C ASN A 173 19.44 -12.51 19.27
N ALA A 174 18.83 -11.36 18.99
CA ALA A 174 19.08 -10.11 19.71
C ALA A 174 18.28 -10.01 21.02
N THR A 175 17.58 -11.07 21.45
CA THR A 175 16.72 -11.08 22.65
C THR A 175 15.59 -10.04 22.59
N LEU A 176 15.26 -9.55 21.39
CA LEU A 176 14.20 -8.56 21.14
C LEU A 176 12.82 -9.21 21.01
N TRP A 177 12.77 -10.51 20.75
CA TRP A 177 11.53 -11.25 20.52
C TRP A 177 10.56 -11.20 21.69
N HIS A 178 11.04 -10.96 22.91
CA HIS A 178 10.18 -10.74 24.09
C HIS A 178 10.20 -9.30 24.60
N THR A 179 11.21 -8.53 24.21
CA THR A 179 11.44 -7.16 24.67
C THR A 179 10.60 -6.15 23.89
N ILE A 180 10.52 -6.29 22.56
CA ILE A 180 9.70 -5.39 21.74
C ILE A 180 8.22 -5.74 21.94
N PRO A 181 7.37 -4.79 22.37
CA PRO A 181 5.95 -5.03 22.53
C PRO A 181 5.28 -5.25 21.17
N ASN A 182 4.11 -5.89 21.18
CA ASN A 182 3.21 -5.91 20.02
C ASN A 182 3.73 -6.48 18.69
N LEU A 183 4.85 -7.24 18.69
CA LEU A 183 5.28 -7.96 17.49
C LEU A 183 4.15 -8.86 16.96
N GLU A 184 3.71 -8.59 15.74
CA GLU A 184 2.62 -9.30 15.07
C GLU A 184 3.06 -10.67 14.56
N GLN A 185 4.34 -10.80 14.18
CA GLN A 185 4.96 -12.10 13.87
C GLN A 185 4.97 -13.02 15.09
N ARG A 186 4.98 -12.45 16.31
CA ARG A 186 4.90 -13.22 17.57
C ARG A 186 3.48 -13.58 17.93
N ASN A 187 2.56 -12.61 17.89
CA ASN A 187 1.18 -12.80 18.31
C ASN A 187 0.20 -12.10 17.37
N TYR A 188 0.01 -12.65 16.17
CA TYR A 188 -0.85 -12.05 15.15
C TYR A 188 -2.26 -11.79 15.67
N LYS A 189 -2.95 -12.77 16.26
CA LYS A 189 -4.34 -12.56 16.74
C LYS A 189 -4.43 -11.49 17.84
N LYS A 190 -3.51 -11.51 18.81
CA LYS A 190 -3.57 -10.60 19.97
C LYS A 190 -3.28 -9.14 19.61
N THR A 191 -2.61 -8.88 18.49
CA THR A 191 -2.26 -7.52 18.02
C THR A 191 -3.32 -6.93 17.09
N ALA A 192 -4.38 -7.67 16.75
CA ALA A 192 -5.40 -7.20 15.81
C ALA A 192 -6.11 -5.91 16.26
N HIS A 193 -6.27 -5.72 17.57
CA HIS A 193 -6.89 -4.53 18.16
C HIS A 193 -6.11 -3.23 17.91
N LEU A 194 -4.82 -3.32 17.58
CA LEU A 194 -3.98 -2.16 17.27
C LEU A 194 -4.25 -1.61 15.86
N VAL A 195 -4.96 -2.35 15.02
CA VAL A 195 -5.06 -2.06 13.59
C VAL A 195 -6.29 -1.24 13.25
N LYS A 196 -6.05 -0.07 12.67
CA LYS A 196 -7.10 0.77 12.06
C LYS A 196 -7.04 0.61 10.54
N LYS A 197 -8.04 -0.07 9.97
CA LYS A 197 -8.16 -0.27 8.52
C LYS A 197 -8.72 0.98 7.82
N HIS A 198 -8.52 1.07 6.51
CA HIS A 198 -9.16 2.08 5.64
C HIS A 198 -10.68 2.15 5.87
N GLU A 199 -11.35 0.99 5.94
CA GLU A 199 -12.81 0.90 6.12
C GLU A 199 -13.29 1.56 7.43
N ASN A 200 -12.42 1.63 8.44
CA ASN A 200 -12.74 2.23 9.74
C ASN A 200 -12.51 3.76 9.74
N GLN A 201 -11.93 4.34 8.70
CA GLN A 201 -11.72 5.79 8.58
C GLN A 201 -13.00 6.52 8.15
N ALA A 202 -13.82 5.88 7.31
CA ALA A 202 -15.07 6.46 6.80
C ALA A 202 -16.14 6.69 7.89
N ALA A 203 -16.00 6.04 9.06
CA ALA A 203 -16.90 6.25 10.19
C ALA A 203 -16.65 7.57 10.95
N SER A 204 -15.54 8.28 10.67
CA SER A 204 -15.17 9.52 11.36
C SER A 204 -15.45 10.80 10.57
N THR A 205 -16.08 10.69 9.40
CA THR A 205 -16.54 11.85 8.60
C THR A 205 -18.07 11.84 8.49
N ASN A 206 -18.74 11.91 9.64
CA ASN A 206 -20.10 12.45 9.71
C ASN A 206 -20.04 13.70 10.61
N HIS A 207 -20.64 14.79 10.11
CA HIS A 207 -20.71 16.16 10.65
C HIS A 207 -19.47 17.02 10.31
N THR A 208 -19.58 18.19 9.69
CA THR A 208 -20.67 19.18 9.74
C THR A 208 -20.78 19.93 8.41
N ALA A 209 -21.94 19.83 7.74
CA ALA A 209 -22.36 20.86 6.81
C ALA A 209 -22.80 22.06 7.65
N THR A 210 -21.91 23.04 7.85
CA THR A 210 -22.32 24.36 8.30
C THR A 210 -22.92 25.10 7.12
N ALA A 211 -24.25 25.16 7.13
CA ALA A 211 -25.00 26.20 6.43
C ALA A 211 -24.55 27.55 7.00
N ASN A 212 -23.91 28.37 6.17
CA ASN A 212 -23.86 29.81 6.42
C ASN A 212 -24.99 30.42 5.61
N SER A 213 -26.05 30.80 6.31
CA SER A 213 -26.95 31.88 5.93
C SER A 213 -26.12 33.16 5.80
N ILE A 214 -26.29 33.86 4.67
CA ILE A 214 -25.92 35.26 4.55
C ILE A 214 -27.23 36.01 4.31
N ASP A 215 -27.42 37.05 5.10
CA ASP A 215 -28.51 38.02 5.07
C ASP A 215 -28.79 38.60 3.67
#